data_AF-A0A1I7K7L2-F1
#
_entry.id   AF-A0A1I7K7L2-F1
#
_cell.length_a   1.000
_cell.length_b   1.000
_cell.length_c   1.000
_cell.angle_alpha   90.00
_cell.angle_beta   90.00
_cell.angle_gamma   90.00
#
_symmetry.space_group_name_H-M   'P 1'
#
loop_
_entity.id
_entity.type
_entity.pdbx_description
1 polymer ?
#
loop_
_entity_poly.entity_id
_entity_poly.type
_entity_poly.pdbx_seq_one_letter_code
_entity_poly.pdbx_strand_id
1 'polypeptide(L)'
;MAYYRNFDAPPPDPVVLKKLTEQQNEMQQRIILQKPDFDLKLIAGCDSSFIGEDTILSAFILLSYPDLEVVEKVWHHGPVELPYIPGFLAFREAPNLLKAYEKLQQKPDLIMVDGHGISHPRRLGIATHLGLHLNKPTMGVAKKVLVGKYTEPAVTKGSVSPLVYRNEVIANVLRTKDKVKPVFVSPGHLLDLESATSIAMACAIKHKLPEPTRLADHYAGEFKKLV
;
A
#
# COMPACT_ATOMS: atom_id res chain seq x y z
N MET A 1 6.76 15.01 1.31
CA MET A 1 6.36 16.18 0.48
C MET A 1 5.37 15.67 -0.55
N ALA A 2 4.17 16.24 -0.62
CA ALA A 2 3.13 15.70 -1.47
C ALA A 2 3.38 16.16 -2.92
N TYR A 3 3.86 15.25 -3.78
CA TYR A 3 4.02 15.49 -5.21
C TYR A 3 2.64 15.55 -5.87
N TYR A 4 1.93 16.67 -5.69
CA TYR A 4 0.70 16.97 -6.38
C TYR A 4 0.95 18.02 -7.47
N ARG A 5 0.61 17.62 -8.70
CA ARG A 5 0.18 18.46 -9.83
C ARG A 5 1.23 19.41 -10.43
N ASN A 6 1.86 18.97 -11.52
CA ASN A 6 2.03 19.85 -12.67
C ASN A 6 0.65 19.95 -13.36
N PHE A 7 -0.02 21.09 -13.19
CA PHE A 7 -1.29 21.39 -13.89
C PHE A 7 -1.08 21.65 -15.39
N ASP A 8 0.16 21.85 -15.82
CA ASP A 8 0.53 22.18 -17.20
C ASP A 8 0.97 20.96 -18.03
N ALA A 9 0.88 19.75 -17.48
CA ALA A 9 1.11 18.55 -18.28
C ALA A 9 -0.05 18.39 -19.28
N PRO A 10 0.22 18.08 -20.56
CA PRO A 10 -0.83 17.80 -21.52
C PRO A 10 -1.73 16.67 -20.99
N PRO A 11 -3.04 16.68 -21.33
CA PRO A 11 -3.94 15.62 -20.90
C PRO A 11 -3.37 14.26 -21.33
N PRO A 12 -3.50 13.23 -20.49
CA PRO A 12 -2.98 11.91 -20.81
C PRO A 12 -3.61 11.39 -22.10
N ASP A 13 -2.80 10.70 -22.91
CA ASP A 13 -3.25 10.09 -24.16
C ASP A 13 -4.54 9.27 -23.91
N PRO A 14 -5.65 9.59 -24.59
CA PRO A 14 -6.91 8.88 -24.43
C PRO A 14 -6.81 7.36 -24.67
N VAL A 15 -5.91 6.92 -25.58
CA VAL A 15 -5.68 5.51 -25.86
C VAL A 15 -5.03 4.82 -24.67
N VAL A 16 -4.02 5.45 -24.08
CA VAL A 16 -3.36 4.97 -22.86
C VAL A 16 -4.36 4.92 -21.70
N LEU A 17 -5.15 5.98 -21.52
CA LEU A 17 -6.15 6.05 -20.44
C LEU A 17 -7.19 4.93 -20.57
N LYS A 18 -7.70 4.69 -21.78
CA LYS A 18 -8.66 3.62 -22.05
C LYS A 18 -8.06 2.25 -21.73
N LYS A 19 -6.85 1.96 -22.25
CA LYS A 19 -6.15 0.69 -22.01
C LYS A 19 -5.91 0.44 -20.52
N LEU A 20 -5.40 1.42 -19.78
CA LEU A 20 -5.16 1.28 -18.35
C LEU A 20 -6.46 1.07 -17.58
N THR A 21 -7.54 1.75 -17.97
CA THR A 21 -8.86 1.59 -17.34
C THR A 21 -9.41 0.18 -17.55
N GLU A 22 -9.30 -0.36 -18.76
CA GLU A 22 -9.70 -1.74 -19.09
C GLU A 22 -8.91 -2.74 -18.25
N GLN A 23 -7.58 -2.58 -18.16
CA GLN A 23 -6.74 -3.40 -17.29
C GLN A 23 -7.17 -3.33 -15.82
N GLN A 24 -7.49 -2.14 -15.31
CA GLN A 24 -7.97 -2.02 -13.93
C GLN A 24 -9.28 -2.79 -13.70
N ASN A 25 -10.21 -2.70 -14.64
CA ASN A 25 -11.50 -3.39 -14.55
C ASN A 25 -11.32 -4.91 -14.59
N GLU A 26 -10.45 -5.42 -15.46
CA GLU A 26 -10.12 -6.86 -15.54
C GLU A 26 -9.43 -7.37 -14.27
N MET A 27 -8.48 -6.60 -13.74
CA MET A 27 -7.80 -6.92 -12.48
C MET A 27 -8.77 -6.92 -11.31
N GLN A 28 -9.70 -5.97 -11.27
CA GLN A 28 -10.68 -5.87 -10.19
C GLN A 28 -11.53 -7.14 -10.04
N GLN A 29 -11.89 -7.80 -11.15
CA GLN A 29 -12.70 -9.03 -11.10
C GLN A 29 -11.96 -10.22 -10.47
N ARG A 30 -10.64 -10.13 -10.32
CA ARG A 30 -9.79 -11.18 -9.73
C ARG A 30 -9.51 -10.96 -8.24
N ILE A 31 -10.03 -9.87 -7.65
CA ILE A 31 -9.82 -9.59 -6.24
C ILE A 31 -10.60 -10.61 -5.40
N ILE A 32 -9.88 -11.37 -4.59
CA ILE A 32 -10.45 -12.26 -3.59
C ILE A 32 -10.25 -11.61 -2.22
N LEU A 33 -11.34 -11.42 -1.48
CA LEU A 33 -11.33 -10.96 -0.10
C LEU A 33 -11.83 -12.12 0.77
N GLN A 34 -10.94 -12.68 1.58
CA GLN A 34 -11.24 -13.84 2.40
C GLN A 34 -10.44 -13.81 3.69
N LYS A 35 -10.92 -14.54 4.69
CA LYS A 35 -10.15 -14.79 5.89
C LYS A 35 -8.85 -15.53 5.50
N PRO A 36 -7.69 -15.10 6.00
CA PRO A 36 -6.43 -15.77 5.70
C PRO A 36 -6.44 -17.19 6.26
N ASP A 37 -5.93 -18.13 5.47
CA ASP A 37 -5.75 -19.55 5.81
C ASP A 37 -4.27 -19.92 6.01
N PHE A 38 -3.40 -18.91 6.12
CA PHE A 38 -1.96 -19.06 6.32
C PHE A 38 -1.54 -18.75 7.76
N ASP A 39 -0.42 -19.35 8.18
CA ASP A 39 0.27 -19.00 9.41
C ASP A 39 1.22 -17.83 9.13
N LEU A 40 1.00 -16.68 9.78
CA LEU A 40 1.76 -15.46 9.54
C LEU A 40 3.07 -15.50 10.33
N LYS A 41 4.20 -15.75 9.64
CA LYS A 41 5.54 -15.75 10.24
C LYS A 41 6.42 -14.63 9.71
N LEU A 42 6.22 -14.25 8.46
CA LEU A 42 6.97 -13.21 7.77
C LEU A 42 6.02 -12.18 7.17
N ILE A 43 6.18 -10.92 7.57
CA ILE A 43 5.44 -9.79 7.05
C ILE A 43 6.41 -8.80 6.38
N ALA A 44 6.12 -8.42 5.14
CA ALA A 44 6.90 -7.41 4.45
C ALA A 44 6.19 -6.05 4.48
N GLY A 45 6.94 -5.00 4.80
CA GLY A 45 6.56 -3.62 4.50
C GLY A 45 7.15 -3.18 3.18
N CYS A 46 6.39 -2.46 2.35
CA CYS A 46 6.96 -1.81 1.18
C CYS A 46 6.45 -0.39 0.95
N ASP A 47 7.32 0.42 0.37
CA ASP A 47 7.07 1.82 0.01
C ASP A 47 7.80 2.14 -1.30
N SER A 48 7.25 3.10 -2.03
CA SER A 48 7.81 3.63 -3.27
C SER A 48 7.92 5.14 -3.19
N SER A 49 9.00 5.67 -3.73
CA SER A 49 9.26 7.07 -3.58
C SER A 49 10.10 7.58 -4.74
N PHE A 50 9.60 8.63 -5.40
CA PHE A 50 10.19 9.20 -6.61
C PHE A 50 11.46 10.01 -6.30
N ILE A 51 12.46 9.89 -7.18
CA ILE A 51 13.70 10.68 -7.20
C ILE A 51 13.63 11.54 -8.46
N GLY A 52 13.29 12.82 -8.31
CA GLY A 52 12.92 13.66 -9.46
C GLY A 52 11.62 13.19 -10.13
N GLU A 53 11.47 13.44 -11.43
CA GLU A 53 10.27 13.03 -12.21
C GLU A 53 10.42 11.65 -12.87
N ASP A 54 11.65 11.30 -13.24
CA ASP A 54 11.93 10.16 -14.12
C ASP A 54 12.46 8.92 -13.40
N THR A 55 12.79 9.02 -12.11
CA THR A 55 13.33 7.88 -11.34
C THR A 55 12.43 7.55 -10.16
N ILE A 56 12.27 6.27 -9.88
CA ILE A 56 11.55 5.74 -8.73
C ILE A 56 12.45 4.79 -7.95
N LEU A 57 12.37 4.85 -6.63
CA LEU A 57 12.97 3.88 -5.72
C LEU A 57 11.86 3.16 -4.96
N SER A 58 11.97 1.84 -4.88
CA SER A 58 11.04 1.00 -4.11
C SER A 58 11.83 0.13 -3.15
N ALA A 59 11.34 0.02 -1.92
CA ALA A 59 11.97 -0.75 -0.86
C ALA A 59 11.00 -1.82 -0.33
N PHE A 60 11.56 -2.98 0.02
CA PHE A 60 10.89 -4.05 0.76
C PHE A 60 11.69 -4.37 2.02
N ILE A 61 11.01 -4.36 3.16
CA ILE A 61 11.58 -4.68 4.46
C ILE A 61 10.81 -5.86 5.02
N LEU A 62 11.48 -7.00 5.10
CA LEU A 62 10.91 -8.24 5.64
C LEU A 62 11.12 -8.29 7.15
N LEU A 63 10.05 -8.55 7.88
CA LEU A 63 10.07 -8.68 9.33
C LEU A 63 9.59 -10.07 9.78
N SER A 64 10.10 -10.55 10.90
CA SER A 64 9.48 -11.65 11.64
C SER A 64 8.15 -11.21 12.25
N TYR A 65 7.23 -12.15 12.44
CA TYR A 65 5.98 -11.94 13.14
C TYR A 65 5.82 -13.02 14.23
N PRO A 66 5.45 -12.65 15.48
CA PRO A 66 4.97 -11.34 15.92
C PRO A 66 6.06 -10.37 16.40
N ASP A 67 7.34 -10.75 16.40
CA ASP A 67 8.42 -9.96 17.04
C ASP A 67 8.79 -8.67 16.30
N LEU A 68 8.47 -8.59 15.00
CA LEU A 68 8.72 -7.42 14.13
C LEU A 68 10.22 -7.08 13.98
N GLU A 69 11.08 -8.09 14.10
CA GLU A 69 12.52 -7.94 13.88
C GLU A 69 12.84 -7.96 12.39
N VAL A 70 13.79 -7.12 11.95
CA VAL A 70 14.15 -7.05 10.53
C VAL A 70 14.95 -8.28 10.12
N VAL A 71 14.40 -9.03 9.17
CA VAL A 71 15.01 -10.23 8.57
C VAL A 71 15.79 -9.87 7.31
N GLU A 72 15.20 -9.05 6.44
CA GLU A 72 15.78 -8.73 5.13
C GLU A 72 15.41 -7.31 4.70
N LYS A 73 16.31 -6.65 3.96
CA LYS A 73 16.07 -5.33 3.35
C LYS A 73 16.54 -5.39 1.91
N VAL A 74 15.63 -5.15 0.98
CA VAL A 74 15.97 -5.06 -0.45
C VAL A 74 15.33 -3.84 -1.06
N TRP A 75 15.93 -3.36 -2.15
CA TRP A 75 15.44 -2.19 -2.85
C TRP A 75 15.84 -2.24 -4.31
N HIS A 76 15.11 -1.48 -5.12
CA HIS A 76 15.39 -1.30 -6.54
C HIS A 76 15.09 0.14 -6.92
N HIS A 77 15.94 0.74 -7.75
CA HIS A 77 15.67 2.01 -8.39
C HIS A 77 15.68 1.83 -9.91
N GLY A 78 14.88 2.62 -10.61
CA GLY A 78 14.77 2.54 -12.06
C GLY A 78 13.98 3.68 -12.67
N PRO A 79 13.90 3.74 -14.00
CA PRO A 79 13.14 4.77 -14.68
C PRO A 79 11.64 4.61 -14.44
N VAL A 80 10.92 5.73 -14.45
CA VAL A 80 9.45 5.78 -14.43
C VAL A 80 8.95 5.75 -15.87
N GLU A 81 8.35 4.63 -16.26
CA GLU A 81 7.93 4.41 -17.66
C GLU A 81 6.58 5.07 -18.02
N LEU A 82 5.80 5.45 -17.01
CA LEU A 82 4.47 6.03 -17.19
C LEU A 82 4.37 7.44 -16.58
N PRO A 83 3.80 8.42 -17.31
CA PRO A 83 3.56 9.75 -16.77
C PRO A 83 2.54 9.69 -15.62
N TYR A 84 2.48 10.76 -14.83
CA TYR A 84 1.50 10.85 -13.75
C TYR A 84 0.07 10.95 -14.30
N ILE A 85 -0.75 9.92 -14.04
CA ILE A 85 -2.18 9.93 -14.35
C ILE A 85 -2.95 9.68 -13.04
N PRO A 86 -3.78 10.63 -12.57
CA PRO A 86 -4.60 10.45 -11.36
C PRO A 86 -5.43 9.16 -11.42
N GLY A 87 -5.33 8.33 -10.37
CA GLY A 87 -6.03 7.03 -10.28
C GLY A 87 -5.27 5.84 -10.90
N PHE A 88 -4.08 6.07 -11.47
CA PHE A 88 -3.21 5.04 -12.06
C PHE A 88 -1.80 5.02 -11.45
N LEU A 89 -1.64 5.59 -10.26
CA LEU A 89 -0.35 5.63 -9.56
C LEU A 89 0.26 4.22 -9.42
N ALA A 90 -0.56 3.21 -9.19
CA ALA A 90 -0.12 1.82 -9.07
C ALA A 90 0.66 1.33 -10.30
N PHE A 91 0.30 1.76 -11.51
CA PHE A 91 1.02 1.37 -12.74
C PHE A 91 2.42 2.00 -12.84
N ARG A 92 2.64 3.13 -12.14
CA ARG A 92 3.96 3.77 -12.07
C ARG A 92 4.86 3.09 -11.03
N GLU A 93 4.28 2.61 -9.93
CA GLU A 93 5.03 2.10 -8.78
C GLU A 93 5.21 0.58 -8.80
N ALA A 94 4.18 -0.16 -9.21
CA ALA A 94 4.17 -1.62 -9.15
C ALA A 94 5.33 -2.27 -9.94
N PRO A 95 5.70 -1.85 -11.17
CA PRO A 95 6.81 -2.46 -11.88
C PRO A 95 8.13 -2.41 -11.09
N ASN A 96 8.40 -1.29 -10.43
CA ASN A 96 9.61 -1.13 -9.64
C ASN A 96 9.55 -1.88 -8.30
N LEU A 97 8.37 -1.95 -7.67
CA LEU A 97 8.14 -2.79 -6.49
C LEU A 97 8.33 -4.29 -6.81
N LEU A 98 7.86 -4.77 -7.96
CA LEU A 98 8.05 -6.16 -8.38
C LEU A 98 9.54 -6.50 -8.53
N LYS A 99 10.33 -5.63 -9.16
CA LYS A 99 11.79 -5.78 -9.24
C LYS A 99 12.48 -5.76 -7.87
N ALA A 100 11.99 -4.98 -6.92
CA ALA A 100 12.48 -5.01 -5.54
C ALA A 100 12.11 -6.33 -4.84
N TYR A 101 10.87 -6.80 -5.01
CA TYR A 101 10.38 -8.06 -4.43
C TYR A 101 11.13 -9.30 -4.95
N GLU A 102 11.55 -9.29 -6.22
CA GLU A 102 12.35 -10.37 -6.81
C GLU A 102 13.67 -10.59 -6.05
N LYS A 103 14.26 -9.52 -5.51
CA LYS A 103 15.52 -9.59 -4.75
C LYS A 103 15.38 -10.25 -3.38
N LEU A 104 14.17 -10.32 -2.82
CA LEU A 104 13.94 -10.98 -1.53
C LEU A 104 14.30 -12.46 -1.61
N GLN A 105 15.23 -12.89 -0.75
CA GLN A 105 15.59 -14.30 -0.59
C GLN A 105 14.47 -15.08 0.11
N GLN A 106 13.83 -14.46 1.11
CA GLN A 106 12.68 -15.04 1.81
C GLN A 106 11.39 -14.37 1.39
N LYS A 107 10.37 -15.18 1.03
CA LYS A 107 9.09 -14.62 0.58
C LYS A 107 8.15 -14.40 1.79
N PRO A 108 7.52 -13.22 1.91
CA PRO A 108 6.56 -12.95 2.97
C PRO A 108 5.28 -13.78 2.80
N ASP A 109 4.61 -13.99 3.93
CA ASP A 109 3.25 -14.52 4.00
C ASP A 109 2.23 -13.41 3.70
N LEU A 110 2.53 -12.18 4.16
CA LEU A 110 1.70 -10.99 3.97
C LEU A 110 2.53 -9.77 3.61
N ILE A 111 2.03 -8.94 2.69
CA ILE A 111 2.66 -7.66 2.32
C ILE A 111 1.77 -6.49 2.76
N MET A 112 2.34 -5.60 3.58
CA MET A 112 1.75 -4.34 4.00
C MET A 112 2.37 -3.18 3.21
N VAL A 113 1.56 -2.52 2.39
CA VAL A 113 1.99 -1.45 1.49
C VAL A 113 1.65 -0.09 2.08
N ASP A 114 2.57 0.89 2.05
CA ASP A 114 2.26 2.30 2.34
C ASP A 114 1.43 2.86 1.19
N GLY A 115 0.12 2.73 1.29
CA GLY A 115 -0.79 2.99 0.18
C GLY A 115 -2.17 2.38 0.37
N HIS A 116 -2.97 2.42 -0.67
CA HIS A 116 -4.35 1.92 -0.67
C HIS A 116 -4.43 0.49 -1.22
N GLY A 117 -5.34 -0.31 -0.67
CA GLY A 117 -5.86 -1.54 -1.28
C GLY A 117 -7.19 -1.26 -2.00
N ILE A 118 -8.27 -1.94 -1.59
CA ILE A 118 -9.61 -1.73 -2.17
C ILE A 118 -10.22 -0.36 -1.89
N SER A 119 -9.59 0.45 -1.02
CA SER A 119 -10.00 1.82 -0.72
C SER A 119 -9.61 2.82 -1.83
N HIS A 120 -10.04 2.49 -3.05
CA HIS A 120 -9.71 3.16 -4.30
C HIS A 120 -10.99 3.27 -5.15
N PRO A 121 -11.17 4.30 -6.00
CA PRO A 121 -12.36 4.47 -6.84
C PRO A 121 -12.77 3.21 -7.63
N ARG A 122 -11.78 2.41 -8.04
CA ARG A 122 -11.95 1.16 -8.81
C ARG A 122 -11.52 -0.10 -8.05
N ARG A 123 -11.48 -0.04 -6.71
CA ARG A 123 -11.00 -1.13 -5.84
C ARG A 123 -9.55 -1.61 -6.10
N LEU A 124 -8.80 -0.90 -6.94
CA LEU A 124 -7.46 -1.29 -7.38
C LEU A 124 -6.38 -0.29 -6.94
N GLY A 125 -6.21 -0.14 -5.63
CA GLY A 125 -5.04 0.56 -5.09
C GLY A 125 -3.74 -0.25 -5.28
N ILE A 126 -2.59 0.35 -4.97
CA ILE A 126 -1.28 -0.28 -5.15
C ILE A 126 -1.15 -1.62 -4.39
N ALA A 127 -1.73 -1.75 -3.19
CA ALA A 127 -1.68 -3.00 -2.44
C ALA A 127 -2.44 -4.13 -3.16
N THR A 128 -3.62 -3.83 -3.68
CA THR A 128 -4.41 -4.77 -4.48
C THR A 128 -3.69 -5.13 -5.78
N HIS A 129 -3.15 -4.12 -6.48
CA HIS A 129 -2.42 -4.30 -7.74
C HIS A 129 -1.23 -5.24 -7.55
N LEU A 130 -0.41 -4.99 -6.51
CA LEU A 130 0.74 -5.82 -6.17
C LEU A 130 0.31 -7.25 -5.78
N GLY A 131 -0.74 -7.39 -4.97
CA GLY A 131 -1.23 -8.70 -4.54
C GLY A 131 -1.71 -9.58 -5.69
N LEU A 132 -2.39 -8.99 -6.68
CA LEU A 132 -2.81 -9.70 -7.90
C LEU A 132 -1.62 -10.15 -8.76
N HIS A 133 -0.58 -9.32 -8.89
CA HIS A 133 0.62 -9.70 -9.64
C HIS A 133 1.44 -10.78 -8.97
N LEU A 134 1.56 -10.72 -7.64
CA LEU A 134 2.36 -11.67 -6.87
C LEU A 134 1.57 -12.92 -6.46
N ASN A 135 0.25 -12.92 -6.63
CA ASN A 135 -0.67 -13.90 -6.04
C ASN A 135 -0.39 -14.10 -4.55
N LYS A 136 -0.33 -12.99 -3.81
CA LYS A 136 0.03 -12.96 -2.38
C LYS A 136 -1.00 -12.17 -1.57
N PRO A 137 -1.21 -12.54 -0.30
CA PRO A 137 -1.94 -11.71 0.64
C PRO A 137 -1.33 -10.32 0.74
N THR A 138 -2.16 -9.29 0.57
CA THR A 138 -1.72 -7.90 0.69
C THR A 138 -2.74 -7.02 1.40
N MET A 139 -2.24 -5.93 1.97
CA MET A 139 -3.05 -4.86 2.58
C MET A 139 -2.40 -3.50 2.37
N GLY A 140 -3.22 -2.47 2.29
CA GLY A 140 -2.78 -1.08 2.23
C GLY A 140 -2.98 -0.39 3.56
N VAL A 141 -1.97 0.37 4.01
CA VAL A 141 -2.05 1.30 5.12
C VAL A 141 -1.73 2.70 4.61
N ALA A 142 -2.76 3.53 4.43
CA ALA A 142 -2.60 4.87 3.89
C ALA A 142 -2.60 5.96 4.98
N LYS A 143 -1.88 7.06 4.72
CA LYS A 143 -1.79 8.23 5.60
C LYS A 143 -2.98 9.20 5.47
N LYS A 144 -3.71 9.13 4.35
CA LYS A 144 -4.81 10.03 3.96
C LYS A 144 -5.93 9.21 3.30
N VAL A 145 -7.14 9.78 3.30
CA VAL A 145 -8.28 9.25 2.54
C VAL A 145 -8.10 9.57 1.05
N LEU A 146 -8.38 8.60 0.18
CA LEU A 146 -8.45 8.80 -1.27
C LEU A 146 -9.90 8.96 -1.74
N VAL A 147 -10.79 8.10 -1.26
CA VAL A 147 -12.23 8.13 -1.53
C VAL A 147 -13.01 7.67 -0.30
N GLY A 148 -14.29 8.03 -0.26
CA GLY A 148 -15.21 7.64 0.79
C GLY A 148 -15.36 8.69 1.89
N LYS A 149 -16.24 8.39 2.82
CA LYS A 149 -16.57 9.22 3.98
C LYS A 149 -16.40 8.38 5.25
N TYR A 150 -15.97 9.03 6.31
CA TYR A 150 -15.80 8.40 7.61
C TYR A 150 -16.08 9.42 8.71
N THR A 151 -16.47 8.93 9.88
CA THR A 151 -16.43 9.69 11.13
C THR A 151 -15.09 9.42 11.78
N GLU A 152 -14.40 10.45 12.29
CA GLU A 152 -13.12 10.22 12.93
C GLU A 152 -13.29 9.29 14.17
N PRO A 153 -12.48 8.22 14.31
CA PRO A 153 -12.59 7.32 15.46
C PRO A 153 -12.19 8.04 16.75
N ALA A 154 -12.52 7.46 17.90
CA ALA A 154 -12.09 8.02 19.17
C ALA A 154 -10.56 8.18 19.24
N VAL A 155 -10.11 9.07 20.14
CA VAL A 155 -8.69 9.47 20.23
C VAL A 155 -7.79 8.40 20.84
N THR A 156 -8.35 7.32 21.36
CA THR A 156 -7.62 6.22 22.02
C THR A 156 -7.16 5.16 21.02
N LYS A 157 -5.94 4.66 21.20
CA LYS A 157 -5.33 3.57 20.43
C LYS A 157 -6.28 2.36 20.37
N GLY A 158 -6.42 1.77 19.20
CA GLY A 158 -7.35 0.67 18.92
C GLY A 158 -8.74 1.13 18.48
N SER A 159 -9.08 2.43 18.57
CA SER A 159 -10.37 2.92 18.08
C SER A 159 -10.49 2.77 16.56
N VAL A 160 -11.65 2.30 16.10
CA VAL A 160 -11.94 2.04 14.69
C VAL A 160 -13.22 2.73 14.27
N SER A 161 -13.26 3.24 13.04
CA SER A 161 -14.50 3.60 12.36
C SER A 161 -14.47 3.15 10.89
N PRO A 162 -15.62 2.82 10.29
CA PRO A 162 -15.65 2.39 8.90
C PRO A 162 -15.41 3.56 7.94
N LEU A 163 -14.65 3.32 6.88
CA LEU A 163 -14.60 4.18 5.70
C LEU A 163 -15.58 3.63 4.65
N VAL A 164 -16.60 4.42 4.33
CA VAL A 164 -17.69 4.02 3.43
C VAL A 164 -17.57 4.73 2.09
N TYR A 165 -17.61 3.98 0.99
CA TYR A 165 -17.66 4.53 -0.38
C TYR A 165 -18.64 3.74 -1.24
N ARG A 166 -19.61 4.44 -1.84
CA ARG A 166 -20.72 3.83 -2.61
C ARG A 166 -21.49 2.78 -1.79
N ASN A 167 -21.82 3.14 -0.54
CA ASN A 167 -22.55 2.29 0.41
C ASN A 167 -21.85 0.99 0.83
N GLU A 168 -20.56 0.84 0.51
CA GLU A 168 -19.74 -0.30 0.93
C GLU A 168 -18.64 0.14 1.89
N VAL A 169 -18.33 -0.69 2.89
CA VAL A 169 -17.16 -0.50 3.76
C VAL A 169 -15.92 -0.98 3.02
N ILE A 170 -14.95 -0.08 2.85
CA ILE A 170 -13.80 -0.29 1.94
C ILE A 170 -12.46 -0.19 2.66
N ALA A 171 -12.48 0.30 3.90
CA ALA A 171 -11.35 0.37 4.80
C ALA A 171 -11.87 0.59 6.21
N ASN A 172 -10.99 0.40 7.18
CA ASN A 172 -11.17 0.86 8.54
C ASN A 172 -10.21 2.02 8.81
N VAL A 173 -10.75 3.07 9.42
CA VAL A 173 -9.98 4.21 9.93
C VAL A 173 -9.53 3.84 11.34
N LEU A 174 -8.24 3.54 11.47
CA LEU A 174 -7.67 2.93 12.67
C LEU A 174 -6.81 3.95 13.43
N ARG A 175 -7.11 4.13 14.73
CA ARG A 175 -6.26 4.88 15.65
C ARG A 175 -5.13 3.98 16.15
N THR A 176 -3.97 4.02 15.50
CA THR A 176 -2.78 3.24 15.88
C THR A 176 -2.00 3.83 17.06
N LYS A 177 -2.22 5.11 17.37
CA LYS A 177 -1.57 5.85 18.46
C LYS A 177 -2.50 6.90 19.05
N ASP A 178 -2.49 7.03 20.38
CA ASP A 178 -3.31 7.99 21.11
C ASP A 178 -3.12 9.41 20.58
N LYS A 179 -4.24 10.12 20.38
CA LYS A 179 -4.30 11.55 20.02
C LYS A 179 -3.53 11.92 18.73
N VAL A 180 -3.15 10.93 17.92
CA VAL A 180 -2.50 11.14 16.62
C VAL A 180 -3.48 10.80 15.50
N LYS A 181 -3.41 11.52 14.37
CA LYS A 181 -4.24 11.25 13.18
C LYS A 181 -4.26 9.75 12.84
N PRO A 182 -5.42 9.17 12.51
CA PRO A 182 -5.52 7.74 12.23
C PRO A 182 -4.84 7.39 10.90
N VAL A 183 -4.76 6.08 10.64
CA VAL A 183 -4.39 5.50 9.34
C VAL A 183 -5.62 4.85 8.71
N PHE A 184 -5.57 4.62 7.40
CA PHE A 184 -6.65 4.00 6.64
C PHE A 184 -6.20 2.60 6.21
N VAL A 185 -6.76 1.57 6.82
CA VAL A 185 -6.38 0.17 6.61
C VAL A 185 -7.39 -0.48 5.68
N SER A 186 -6.94 -0.98 4.54
CA SER A 186 -7.80 -1.66 3.56
C SER A 186 -7.15 -2.96 3.09
N PRO A 187 -7.93 -4.03 2.87
CA PRO A 187 -7.40 -5.23 2.27
C PRO A 187 -6.98 -4.95 0.82
N GLY A 188 -5.98 -5.69 0.35
CA GLY A 188 -5.49 -5.66 -1.02
C GLY A 188 -6.03 -6.84 -1.82
N HIS A 189 -5.48 -8.02 -1.55
CA HIS A 189 -5.82 -9.30 -2.17
C HIS A 189 -5.61 -10.44 -1.14
N LEU A 190 -6.40 -11.52 -1.23
CA LEU A 190 -6.34 -12.71 -0.36
C LEU A 190 -6.35 -12.40 1.15
N LEU A 191 -7.04 -11.31 1.53
CA LEU A 191 -7.17 -10.88 2.92
C LEU A 191 -8.49 -10.12 3.08
N ASP A 192 -9.20 -10.36 4.17
CA ASP A 192 -10.41 -9.62 4.52
C ASP A 192 -10.08 -8.36 5.34
N LEU A 193 -11.09 -7.51 5.51
CA LEU A 193 -10.94 -6.24 6.22
C LEU A 193 -10.67 -6.42 7.72
N GLU A 194 -11.28 -7.43 8.33
CA GLU A 194 -11.13 -7.71 9.77
C GLU A 194 -9.69 -8.12 10.08
N SER A 195 -9.14 -9.06 9.33
CA SER A 195 -7.76 -9.54 9.46
C SER A 195 -6.76 -8.43 9.15
N ALA A 196 -6.99 -7.65 8.09
CA ALA A 196 -6.17 -6.48 7.79
C ALA A 196 -6.12 -5.49 8.96
N THR A 197 -7.25 -5.22 9.60
CA THR A 197 -7.34 -4.28 10.73
C THR A 197 -6.61 -4.83 11.96
N SER A 198 -6.84 -6.09 12.31
CA SER A 198 -6.20 -6.76 13.43
C SER A 198 -4.68 -6.83 13.27
N ILE A 199 -4.20 -7.18 12.07
CA ILE A 199 -2.77 -7.26 11.77
C ILE A 199 -2.11 -5.87 11.78
N ALA A 200 -2.76 -4.84 11.20
CA ALA A 200 -2.27 -3.45 11.30
C ALA A 200 -2.13 -3.01 12.77
N MET A 201 -3.08 -3.36 13.62
CA MET A 201 -3.06 -3.01 15.04
C MET A 201 -1.96 -3.78 15.79
N ALA A 202 -1.80 -5.07 15.54
CA ALA A 202 -0.71 -5.88 16.10
C ALA A 202 0.67 -5.33 15.72
N CYS A 203 0.80 -4.79 14.50
CA CYS A 203 2.04 -4.18 14.02
C CYS A 203 2.23 -2.71 14.50
N ALA A 204 1.25 -2.11 15.20
CA ALA A 204 1.32 -0.72 15.64
C ALA A 204 1.89 -0.62 17.07
N ILE A 205 3.23 -0.50 17.16
CA ILE A 205 3.95 -0.46 18.43
C ILE A 205 3.97 0.97 19.02
N LYS A 206 4.86 1.82 18.51
CA LYS A 206 5.17 3.16 19.09
C LYS A 206 4.78 4.34 18.20
N HIS A 207 4.65 4.10 16.90
CA HIS A 207 4.51 5.14 15.88
C HIS A 207 3.09 5.18 15.30
N LYS A 208 2.82 6.22 14.49
CA LYS A 208 1.55 6.32 13.75
C LYS A 208 1.42 5.18 12.74
N LEU A 209 2.46 4.91 11.97
CA LEU A 209 2.46 3.80 11.01
C LEU A 209 2.80 2.50 11.74
N PRO A 210 2.18 1.37 11.37
CA PRO A 210 2.64 0.05 11.77
C PRO A 210 4.10 -0.19 11.36
N GLU A 211 4.83 -1.02 12.10
CA GLU A 211 6.27 -1.23 11.92
C GLU A 211 6.68 -1.60 10.48
N PRO A 212 5.98 -2.50 9.74
CA PRO A 212 6.35 -2.81 8.35
C PRO A 212 6.41 -1.57 7.45
N THR A 213 5.34 -0.77 7.39
CA THR A 213 5.28 0.42 6.52
C THR A 213 6.11 1.57 7.07
N ARG A 214 6.24 1.69 8.40
CA ARG A 214 7.15 2.65 9.02
C ARG A 214 8.61 2.40 8.63
N LEU A 215 9.05 1.15 8.68
CA LEU A 215 10.41 0.76 8.32
C LEU A 215 10.63 0.89 6.82
N ALA A 216 9.62 0.57 5.99
CA ALA A 216 9.69 0.80 4.56
C ALA A 216 9.87 2.28 4.20
N ASP A 217 9.06 3.19 4.76
CA ASP A 217 9.18 4.66 4.57
C ASP A 217 10.56 5.16 5.04
N HIS A 218 11.03 4.67 6.19
CA HIS A 218 12.36 5.03 6.71
C HIS A 218 13.50 4.56 5.80
N TYR A 219 13.53 3.29 5.42
CA TYR A 219 14.61 2.73 4.61
C TYR A 219 14.55 3.19 3.15
N ALA A 220 13.37 3.45 2.60
CA ALA A 220 13.24 4.10 1.29
C ALA A 220 13.95 5.47 1.31
N GLY A 221 13.79 6.25 2.38
CA GLY A 221 14.51 7.51 2.59
C GLY A 221 16.03 7.35 2.69
N GLU A 222 16.51 6.29 3.34
CA GLU A 222 17.95 5.98 3.44
C GLU A 222 18.54 5.53 2.09
N PHE A 223 17.87 4.61 1.38
CA PHE A 223 18.35 4.10 0.10
C PHE A 223 18.37 5.16 -1.00
N LYS A 224 17.47 6.14 -0.94
CA LYS A 224 17.51 7.30 -1.85
C LYS A 224 18.78 8.12 -1.76
N LYS A 225 19.48 8.12 -0.63
CA LYS A 225 20.75 8.86 -0.48
C LYS A 225 21.92 8.13 -1.14
N LEU A 226 21.72 6.88 -1.57
CA LEU A 226 22.74 6.02 -2.18
C LEU A 226 22.65 6.01 -3.72
N VAL A 227 21.65 6.69 -4.28
CA VAL A 227 21.37 6.79 -5.73
C VAL A 227 21.45 8.26 -6.14
#